data_AF-A0AAW9IVT4-F1
#
_entry.id   AF-A0AAW9IVT4-F1
#
_cell.length_a   1.000
_cell.length_b   1.000
_cell.length_c   1.000
_cell.angle_alpha   90.00
_cell.angle_beta   90.00
_cell.angle_gamma   90.00
#
_symmetry.space_group_name_H-M   'P 1'
#
loop_
_entity.id
_entity.type
_entity.pdbx_description
1 polymer ?
#
loop_
_entity_poly.entity_id
_entity_poly.type
_entity_poly.pdbx_seq_one_letter_code
_entity_poly.pdbx_strand_id
1 'polypeptide(L)'
;GDNKKCTISYLDLYKDVTVGGEILVDDGLLRFRIENVKGNEIQCKVTVGGTIKNHKGVNVPNVKINLPSITEKDKEDLVFGCENKIDFVAASFIRKASDIEDVRNVLKNHSGNYIQIIAKIENQEGVDNIDSIIEASDGIMVARGDMGVEIPIEKVPIIQKNIIR
;
A
#
# COMPACT_ATOMS: atom_id res chain seq x y z
N GLY A 1 12.78 15.68 11.66
CA GLY A 1 14.13 15.19 11.32
C GLY A 1 15.01 16.34 10.91
N ASP A 2 16.27 16.05 10.58
CA ASP A 2 17.25 16.97 10.01
C ASP A 2 17.84 16.36 8.71
N ASN A 3 18.94 16.91 8.21
CA ASN A 3 19.58 16.43 6.98
C ASN A 3 20.30 15.07 7.13
N LYS A 4 20.39 14.51 8.34
CA LYS A 4 21.03 13.22 8.62
C LYS A 4 20.03 12.13 9.00
N LYS A 5 18.90 12.50 9.61
CA LYS A 5 17.87 11.52 10.04
C LYS A 5 16.46 12.09 10.00
N CYS A 6 15.51 11.23 9.69
CA CYS A 6 14.08 11.51 9.83
C CYS A 6 13.37 10.32 10.48
N THR A 7 12.11 10.54 10.86
CA THR A 7 11.24 9.53 11.45
C THR A 7 10.13 9.18 10.47
N ILE A 8 9.69 7.94 10.50
CA ILE A 8 8.55 7.44 9.74
C ILE A 8 7.38 7.15 10.69
N SER A 9 6.15 7.20 10.20
CA SER A 9 4.96 6.88 11.00
C SER A 9 4.86 5.39 11.31
N TYR A 10 5.29 4.52 10.40
CA TYR A 10 5.32 3.08 10.63
C TYR A 10 6.58 2.66 11.39
N LEU A 11 6.48 2.59 12.71
CA LEU A 11 7.61 2.35 13.62
C LEU A 11 8.26 0.97 13.45
N ASP A 12 7.53 0.00 12.88
CA ASP A 12 7.97 -1.37 12.71
C ASP A 12 8.64 -1.66 11.36
N LEU A 13 8.82 -0.65 10.48
CA LEU A 13 9.40 -0.85 9.15
C LEU A 13 10.77 -1.55 9.18
N TYR A 14 11.57 -1.31 10.23
CA TYR A 14 12.88 -1.93 10.40
C TYR A 14 12.82 -3.46 10.52
N LYS A 15 11.66 -4.03 10.87
CA LYS A 15 11.43 -5.48 10.94
C LYS A 15 11.12 -6.07 9.57
N ASP A 16 10.56 -5.26 8.66
CA ASP A 16 10.06 -5.71 7.37
C ASP A 16 11.13 -5.60 6.27
N VAL A 17 12.00 -4.61 6.37
CA VAL A 17 13.03 -4.34 5.35
C VAL A 17 14.32 -5.12 5.58
N THR A 18 15.06 -5.37 4.49
CA THR A 18 16.35 -6.08 4.53
C THR A 18 17.47 -5.28 3.90
N VAL A 19 18.71 -5.52 4.34
CA VAL A 19 19.91 -4.95 3.71
C VAL A 19 19.93 -5.26 2.21
N GLY A 20 20.27 -4.25 1.41
CA GLY A 20 20.23 -4.31 -0.05
C GLY A 20 18.90 -3.90 -0.67
N GLY A 21 17.82 -3.81 0.11
CA GLY A 21 16.53 -3.28 -0.32
C GLY A 21 16.54 -1.77 -0.58
N GLU A 22 15.44 -1.27 -1.12
CA GLU A 22 15.26 0.15 -1.43
C GLU A 22 14.18 0.79 -0.54
N ILE A 23 14.41 2.04 -0.18
CA ILE A 23 13.41 2.94 0.39
C ILE A 23 13.24 4.10 -0.58
N LEU A 24 11.99 4.34 -0.98
CA LEU A 24 11.59 5.41 -1.85
C LEU A 24 10.83 6.46 -1.02
N VAL A 25 11.08 7.74 -1.29
CA VAL A 25 10.41 8.85 -0.59
C VAL A 25 9.87 9.85 -1.61
N ASP A 26 8.68 10.39 -1.33
CA ASP A 26 7.99 11.37 -2.18
C ASP A 26 7.73 10.80 -3.58
N ASP A 27 6.93 9.73 -3.64
CA ASP A 27 6.55 9.01 -4.87
C ASP A 27 7.75 8.52 -5.69
N GLY A 28 8.83 8.15 -5.00
CA GLY A 28 10.06 7.66 -5.62
C GLY A 28 10.96 8.73 -6.22
N LEU A 29 10.68 10.02 -5.97
CA LEU A 29 11.56 11.14 -6.32
C LEU A 29 12.94 11.00 -5.66
N LEU A 30 12.95 10.52 -4.43
CA LEU A 30 14.15 10.27 -3.64
C LEU A 30 14.31 8.78 -3.42
N ARG A 31 15.54 8.29 -3.49
CA ARG A 31 15.84 6.86 -3.40
C ARG A 31 17.02 6.60 -2.49
N PHE A 32 16.87 5.54 -1.70
CA PHE A 32 17.82 5.14 -0.69
C PHE A 32 18.02 3.63 -0.77
N ARG A 33 19.26 3.18 -0.73
CA ARG A 33 19.60 1.76 -0.61
C ARG A 33 19.92 1.45 0.85
N ILE A 34 19.29 0.44 1.40
CA ILE A 34 19.51 0.00 2.79
C ILE A 34 20.89 -0.65 2.88
N GLU A 35 21.76 -0.10 3.73
CA GLU A 35 23.10 -0.64 3.97
C GLU A 35 23.15 -1.44 5.28
N ASN A 36 22.35 -1.06 6.28
CA ASN A 36 22.32 -1.73 7.58
C ASN A 36 20.99 -1.49 8.31
N VAL A 37 20.61 -2.42 9.18
CA VAL A 37 19.50 -2.25 10.13
C VAL A 37 20.04 -2.52 11.53
N LYS A 38 20.03 -1.50 12.40
CA LYS A 38 20.60 -1.58 13.75
C LYS A 38 19.57 -1.14 14.79
N GLY A 39 19.06 -2.09 15.57
CA GLY A 39 17.96 -1.81 16.48
C GLY A 39 16.72 -1.42 15.66
N ASN A 40 16.21 -0.21 15.88
CA ASN A 40 15.09 0.38 15.13
C ASN A 40 15.54 1.40 14.07
N GLU A 41 16.84 1.57 13.85
CA GLU A 41 17.38 2.48 12.84
C GLU A 41 17.69 1.74 11.53
N ILE A 42 17.18 2.28 10.42
CA ILE A 42 17.48 1.81 9.07
C ILE A 42 18.51 2.77 8.47
N GLN A 43 19.75 2.31 8.32
CA GLN A 43 20.84 3.10 7.77
C GLN A 43 20.89 2.89 6.27
N CYS A 44 20.82 4.00 5.53
CA CYS A 44 20.72 3.95 4.08
C CYS A 44 21.75 4.86 3.42
N LYS A 45 22.15 4.47 2.20
CA LYS A 45 22.88 5.30 1.27
C LYS A 45 21.92 5.95 0.28
N VAL A 46 22.03 7.26 0.12
CA VAL A 46 21.29 8.00 -0.91
C VAL A 46 21.75 7.53 -2.29
N THR A 47 20.81 7.04 -3.11
CA THR A 47 21.04 6.70 -4.52
C THR A 47 20.48 7.77 -5.45
N VAL A 48 19.38 8.41 -5.06
CA VAL A 48 18.83 9.61 -5.71
C VAL A 48 18.48 10.63 -4.62
N GLY A 49 19.19 11.75 -4.63
CA GLY A 49 19.06 12.80 -3.61
C GLY A 49 18.14 13.95 -4.02
N GLY A 50 17.89 14.86 -3.07
CA GLY A 50 17.03 16.04 -3.24
C GLY A 50 16.48 16.53 -1.90
N THR A 51 15.46 17.38 -1.94
CA THR A 51 14.87 17.97 -0.74
C THR A 51 13.72 17.11 -0.20
N ILE A 52 13.87 16.61 1.03
CA ILE A 52 12.76 15.99 1.77
C ILE A 52 11.93 17.09 2.44
N LYS A 53 10.63 17.09 2.17
CA LYS A 53 9.64 17.91 2.90
C LYS A 53 8.98 17.08 4.01
N ASN A 54 8.21 17.74 4.87
CA ASN A 54 7.46 17.04 5.92
C ASN A 54 6.33 16.19 5.34
N HIS A 55 5.96 15.12 6.06
CA HIS A 55 4.81 14.26 5.76
C HIS A 55 4.81 13.66 4.34
N LYS A 56 6.00 13.28 3.84
CA LYS A 56 6.13 12.59 2.55
C LYS A 56 5.91 11.10 2.69
N GLY A 57 5.27 10.52 1.66
CA GLY A 57 5.05 9.08 1.55
C GLY A 57 6.37 8.32 1.47
N VAL A 58 6.35 7.09 1.97
CA VAL A 58 7.47 6.16 1.96
C VAL A 58 6.99 4.86 1.33
N ASN A 59 7.74 4.38 0.34
CA ASN A 59 7.47 3.13 -0.37
C ASN A 59 8.67 2.20 -0.24
N VAL A 60 8.42 0.90 -0.11
CA VAL A 60 9.46 -0.14 0.04
C VAL A 60 9.21 -1.27 -0.95
N PRO A 61 9.69 -1.11 -2.20
CA PRO A 61 9.47 -2.09 -3.26
C PRO A 61 9.89 -3.50 -2.86
N ASN A 62 9.06 -4.48 -3.23
CA ASN A 62 9.28 -5.91 -2.98
C ASN A 62 9.33 -6.31 -1.49
N VAL A 63 8.85 -5.45 -0.58
CA VAL A 63 8.74 -5.74 0.85
C VAL A 63 7.29 -5.99 1.21
N LYS A 64 7.03 -7.10 1.92
CA LYS A 64 5.72 -7.36 2.52
C LYS A 64 5.61 -6.56 3.81
N ILE A 65 4.85 -5.47 3.76
CA ILE A 65 4.66 -4.60 4.91
C ILE A 65 3.63 -5.23 5.84
N ASN A 66 3.95 -5.34 7.13
CA ASN A 66 3.01 -5.84 8.14
C ASN A 66 2.17 -4.70 8.75
N LEU A 67 1.45 -3.98 7.89
CA LEU A 67 0.44 -3.00 8.29
C LEU A 67 -0.96 -3.65 8.32
N PRO A 68 -1.86 -3.20 9.22
CA PRO A 68 -3.27 -3.60 9.14
C PRO A 68 -3.86 -3.21 7.78
N SER A 69 -4.83 -3.99 7.31
CA SER A 69 -5.56 -3.76 6.04
C SER A 69 -6.39 -2.48 6.07
N ILE A 70 -6.90 -2.11 7.24
CA ILE A 70 -7.71 -0.91 7.50
C ILE A 70 -7.26 -0.23 8.79
N THR A 71 -7.22 1.10 8.77
CA THR A 71 -6.98 1.93 9.96
C THR A 71 -8.29 2.18 10.72
N GLU A 72 -8.20 2.72 11.94
CA GLU A 72 -9.40 3.13 12.67
C GLU A 72 -10.18 4.22 11.93
N LYS A 73 -9.48 5.13 11.26
CA LYS A 73 -10.12 6.14 10.41
C LYS A 73 -10.85 5.49 9.22
N ASP A 74 -10.25 4.51 8.56
CA ASP A 74 -10.91 3.81 7.46
C ASP A 74 -12.18 3.09 7.93
N LYS A 75 -12.19 2.55 9.15
CA LYS A 75 -13.40 1.97 9.76
C LYS A 75 -14.48 3.04 9.95
N GLU A 76 -14.13 4.20 10.52
CA GLU A 76 -15.06 5.33 10.68
C GLU A 76 -15.66 5.75 9.32
N ASP A 77 -14.82 5.88 8.29
CA ASP A 77 -15.23 6.26 6.94
C ASP A 77 -16.13 5.19 6.29
N LEU A 78 -15.86 3.89 6.52
CA LEU A 78 -16.71 2.78 6.07
C LEU A 78 -18.08 2.79 6.74
N VAL A 79 -18.14 3.06 8.05
CA VAL A 79 -19.40 3.17 8.80
C VAL A 79 -20.21 4.35 8.27
N PHE A 80 -19.56 5.51 8.10
CA PHE A 80 -20.18 6.68 7.48
C PHE A 80 -20.72 6.36 6.07
N GLY A 81 -19.97 5.59 5.27
CA GLY A 81 -20.42 5.10 3.97
C GLY A 81 -21.69 4.25 4.05
N CYS A 82 -21.80 3.37 5.05
CA CYS A 82 -23.00 2.56 5.29
C CYS A 82 -24.22 3.43 5.63
N GLU A 83 -24.04 4.45 6.48
CA GLU A 83 -25.11 5.39 6.87
C GLU A 83 -25.64 6.18 5.66
N ASN A 84 -24.75 6.53 4.73
CA ASN A 84 -25.07 7.32 3.54
C ASN A 84 -25.48 6.48 2.32
N LYS A 85 -25.49 5.16 2.44
CA LYS A 85 -25.89 4.23 1.38
C LYS A 85 -25.11 4.40 0.08
N ILE A 86 -23.79 4.48 0.19
CA ILE A 86 -22.91 4.43 -0.98
C ILE A 86 -23.05 3.10 -1.73
N ASP A 87 -22.79 3.08 -3.03
CA ASP A 87 -22.86 1.85 -3.82
C ASP A 87 -21.53 1.06 -3.80
N PHE A 88 -20.42 1.77 -3.77
CA PHE A 88 -19.07 1.21 -3.87
C PHE A 88 -18.12 1.80 -2.85
N VAL A 89 -17.19 0.99 -2.36
CA VAL A 89 -15.98 1.45 -1.68
C VAL A 89 -14.75 1.00 -2.45
N ALA A 90 -13.82 1.93 -2.69
CA ALA A 90 -12.52 1.60 -3.26
C ALA A 90 -11.49 1.42 -2.13
N ALA A 91 -11.22 0.17 -1.77
CA ALA A 91 -10.29 -0.16 -0.70
C ALA A 91 -8.84 -0.01 -1.18
N SER A 92 -8.07 0.83 -0.50
CA SER A 92 -6.69 1.17 -0.88
C SER A 92 -5.68 0.15 -0.38
N PHE A 93 -4.53 0.04 -1.04
CA PHE A 93 -3.39 -0.79 -0.65
C PHE A 93 -3.72 -2.27 -0.34
N ILE A 94 -4.63 -2.86 -1.12
CA ILE A 94 -5.01 -4.28 -0.95
C ILE A 94 -3.85 -5.16 -1.37
N ARG A 95 -3.40 -6.03 -0.45
CA ARG A 95 -2.27 -6.94 -0.65
C ARG A 95 -2.69 -8.40 -0.79
N LYS A 96 -3.82 -8.78 -0.21
CA LYS A 96 -4.28 -10.17 -0.09
C LYS A 96 -5.79 -10.25 0.11
N ALA A 97 -6.38 -11.40 -0.17
CA ALA A 97 -7.82 -11.64 -0.01
C ALA A 97 -8.33 -11.31 1.42
N SER A 98 -7.54 -11.59 2.46
CA SER A 98 -7.95 -11.28 3.84
C SER A 98 -8.15 -9.78 4.08
N ASP A 99 -7.44 -8.91 3.34
CA ASP A 99 -7.64 -7.46 3.46
C ASP A 99 -9.03 -7.06 2.98
N ILE A 100 -9.55 -7.73 1.93
CA ILE A 100 -10.93 -7.53 1.45
C ILE A 100 -11.94 -8.07 2.46
N GLU A 101 -11.67 -9.22 3.07
CA GLU A 101 -12.54 -9.77 4.11
C GLU A 101 -12.63 -8.85 5.34
N ASP A 102 -11.53 -8.19 5.72
CA ASP A 102 -11.54 -7.19 6.79
C ASP A 102 -12.48 -6.02 6.47
N VAL A 103 -12.40 -5.47 5.25
CA VAL A 103 -13.35 -4.43 4.79
C VAL A 103 -14.79 -4.96 4.80
N ARG A 104 -14.99 -6.16 4.24
CA ARG A 104 -16.31 -6.80 4.13
C ARG A 104 -16.94 -7.04 5.50
N ASN A 105 -16.14 -7.39 6.51
CA ASN A 105 -16.61 -7.59 7.88
C ASN A 105 -17.08 -6.28 8.53
N VAL A 106 -16.37 -5.16 8.31
CA VAL A 106 -16.82 -3.85 8.82
C VAL A 106 -18.15 -3.46 8.19
N LEU A 107 -18.28 -3.60 6.87
CA LEU A 107 -19.52 -3.31 6.14
C LEU A 107 -20.67 -4.20 6.62
N LYS A 108 -20.44 -5.51 6.75
CA LYS A 108 -21.42 -6.49 7.28
C LYS A 108 -21.97 -6.09 8.64
N ASN A 109 -21.08 -5.69 9.56
CA ASN A 109 -21.44 -5.30 10.92
C ASN A 109 -22.27 -4.01 10.99
N HIS A 110 -22.29 -3.20 9.92
CA HIS A 110 -23.02 -1.93 9.85
C HIS A 110 -24.10 -1.95 8.78
N SER A 111 -24.65 -3.12 8.45
CA SER A 111 -25.72 -3.30 7.46
C SER A 111 -25.36 -2.87 6.03
N GLY A 112 -24.07 -2.73 5.71
CA GLY A 112 -23.53 -2.35 4.39
C GLY A 112 -23.32 -3.52 3.43
N ASN A 113 -24.02 -4.64 3.59
CA ASN A 113 -23.81 -5.87 2.79
C ASN A 113 -23.97 -5.69 1.27
N TYR A 114 -24.72 -4.66 0.85
CA TYR A 114 -24.96 -4.33 -0.56
C TYR A 114 -23.79 -3.56 -1.19
N ILE A 115 -22.94 -2.93 -0.37
CA ILE A 115 -21.83 -2.10 -0.83
C ILE A 115 -20.79 -3.00 -1.48
N GLN A 116 -20.46 -2.69 -2.73
CA GLN A 116 -19.48 -3.43 -3.51
C GLN A 116 -18.06 -2.94 -3.18
N ILE A 117 -17.13 -3.87 -3.00
CA ILE A 117 -15.73 -3.57 -2.68
C ILE A 117 -14.90 -3.64 -3.95
N ILE A 118 -14.32 -2.50 -4.33
CA ILE A 118 -13.36 -2.38 -5.43
C ILE A 118 -11.95 -2.39 -4.83
N ALA A 119 -11.19 -3.45 -5.10
CA ALA A 119 -9.82 -3.58 -4.62
C ALA A 119 -8.87 -2.71 -5.46
N LYS A 120 -8.13 -1.79 -4.83
CA LYS A 120 -7.07 -1.03 -5.51
C LYS A 120 -5.76 -1.79 -5.47
N ILE A 121 -5.25 -2.15 -6.64
CA ILE A 121 -3.97 -2.86 -6.80
C ILE A 121 -2.85 -1.84 -7.05
N GLU A 122 -2.01 -1.65 -6.04
CA GLU A 122 -1.06 -0.54 -5.93
C GLU A 122 0.40 -0.99 -5.75
N ASN A 123 0.65 -2.25 -5.36
CA ASN A 123 1.99 -2.73 -5.04
C ASN A 123 2.24 -4.16 -5.56
N GLN A 124 3.49 -4.62 -5.41
CA GLN A 124 3.90 -5.95 -5.88
C GLN A 124 3.14 -7.08 -5.19
N GLU A 125 2.87 -6.99 -3.89
CA GLU A 125 2.17 -8.06 -3.15
C GLU A 125 0.72 -8.23 -3.63
N GLY A 126 0.01 -7.13 -3.91
CA GLY A 126 -1.33 -7.17 -4.50
C GLY A 126 -1.33 -7.74 -5.92
N VAL A 127 -0.28 -7.48 -6.71
CA VAL A 127 -0.10 -8.10 -8.03
C VAL A 127 0.18 -9.60 -7.91
N ASP A 128 1.01 -10.01 -6.95
CA ASP A 128 1.35 -11.42 -6.74
C ASP A 128 0.14 -12.25 -6.27
N ASN A 129 -0.77 -11.64 -5.51
CA ASN A 129 -1.97 -12.29 -4.97
C ASN A 129 -3.25 -12.01 -5.77
N ILE A 130 -3.13 -11.45 -6.98
CA ILE A 130 -4.22 -10.87 -7.74
C ILE A 130 -5.43 -11.80 -7.90
N ASP A 131 -5.20 -13.09 -8.21
CA ASP A 131 -6.27 -14.05 -8.46
C ASP A 131 -7.18 -14.21 -7.22
N SER A 132 -6.57 -14.32 -6.04
CA SER A 132 -7.30 -14.43 -4.77
C SER A 132 -8.03 -13.15 -4.39
N ILE A 133 -7.48 -11.99 -4.76
CA ILE A 133 -8.10 -10.69 -4.52
C ILE A 133 -9.31 -10.51 -5.44
N ILE A 134 -9.20 -10.92 -6.71
CA ILE A 134 -10.32 -10.93 -7.66
C ILE A 134 -11.46 -11.79 -7.12
N GLU A 135 -11.16 -13.01 -6.62
CA GLU A 135 -12.18 -13.91 -6.07
C GLU A 135 -12.90 -13.33 -4.85
N ALA A 136 -12.19 -12.59 -3.99
CA ALA A 136 -12.75 -12.01 -2.76
C ALA A 136 -13.45 -10.65 -2.98
N SER A 137 -13.15 -9.93 -4.06
CA SER A 137 -13.62 -8.56 -4.32
C SER A 137 -14.76 -8.51 -5.33
N ASP A 138 -15.48 -7.39 -5.36
CA ASP A 138 -16.58 -7.17 -6.29
C ASP A 138 -16.11 -6.43 -7.56
N GLY A 139 -14.85 -6.00 -7.58
CA GLY A 139 -14.18 -5.43 -8.74
C GLY A 139 -12.76 -4.99 -8.42
N ILE A 140 -12.00 -4.64 -9.47
CA ILE A 140 -10.61 -4.21 -9.36
C ILE A 140 -10.42 -2.79 -9.90
N MET A 141 -9.62 -2.00 -9.21
CA MET A 141 -9.09 -0.72 -9.69
C MET A 141 -7.58 -0.83 -9.90
N VAL A 142 -7.15 -0.68 -11.15
CA VAL A 142 -5.72 -0.71 -11.52
C VAL A 142 -5.08 0.65 -11.27
N ALA A 143 -4.45 0.82 -10.10
CA ALA A 143 -3.84 2.07 -9.68
C ALA A 143 -2.42 2.23 -10.26
N ARG A 144 -2.33 2.50 -11.57
CA ARG A 144 -1.05 2.59 -12.30
C ARG A 144 -0.03 3.57 -11.70
N GLY A 145 -0.50 4.69 -11.15
CA GLY A 145 0.37 5.72 -10.58
C GLY A 145 1.16 5.15 -9.40
N ASP A 146 0.44 4.64 -8.41
CA ASP A 146 1.02 4.00 -7.22
C ASP A 146 1.84 2.75 -7.59
N MET A 147 1.29 1.91 -8.48
CA MET A 147 1.99 0.71 -8.96
C MET A 147 3.32 1.03 -9.65
N GLY A 148 3.39 2.15 -10.38
CA GLY A 148 4.62 2.60 -11.05
C GLY A 148 5.71 3.11 -10.10
N VAL A 149 5.36 3.39 -8.84
CA VAL A 149 6.33 3.69 -7.78
C VAL A 149 6.92 2.39 -7.21
N GLU A 150 6.09 1.38 -7.00
CA GLU A 150 6.44 0.11 -6.33
C GLU A 150 7.00 -0.96 -7.27
N ILE A 151 6.63 -0.94 -8.55
CA ILE A 151 6.96 -1.97 -9.56
C ILE A 151 7.70 -1.32 -10.72
N PRO A 152 8.66 -2.00 -11.38
CA PRO A 152 9.29 -1.48 -12.59
C PRO A 152 8.25 -0.99 -13.61
N ILE A 153 8.38 0.26 -14.02
CA ILE A 153 7.37 0.99 -14.80
C ILE A 153 7.03 0.30 -16.13
N GLU A 154 8.00 -0.39 -16.72
CA GLU A 154 7.84 -1.16 -17.95
C GLU A 154 6.93 -2.38 -17.80
N LYS A 155 6.75 -2.90 -16.56
CA LYS A 155 5.85 -4.03 -16.27
C LYS A 155 4.40 -3.58 -16.08
N VAL A 156 4.17 -2.35 -15.64
CA VAL A 156 2.82 -1.84 -15.30
C VAL A 156 1.80 -2.03 -16.44
N PRO A 157 2.11 -1.72 -17.73
CA PRO A 157 1.16 -1.95 -18.81
C PRO A 157 0.81 -3.42 -19.04
N ILE A 158 1.75 -4.33 -18.78
CA ILE A 158 1.56 -5.79 -18.94
C ILE A 158 0.66 -6.29 -17.81
N ILE A 159 0.95 -5.91 -16.58
CA ILE A 159 0.15 -6.25 -15.39
C ILE A 159 -1.29 -5.74 -15.56
N GLN A 160 -1.48 -4.48 -15.97
CA GLN A 160 -2.81 -3.94 -16.24
C GLN A 160 -3.60 -4.80 -17.24
N LYS A 161 -2.97 -5.21 -18.35
CA LYS A 161 -3.64 -6.05 -19.36
C LYS A 161 -4.03 -7.41 -18.79
N ASN A 162 -3.18 -7.99 -17.94
CA ASN A 162 -3.47 -9.27 -17.31
C ASN A 162 -4.64 -9.17 -16.32
N ILE A 163 -4.74 -8.08 -15.56
CA ILE A 163 -5.83 -7.85 -14.59
C ILE A 163 -7.18 -7.63 -15.29
N ILE A 164 -7.19 -6.95 -16.43
CA ILE A 164 -8.44 -6.60 -17.16
C ILE A 164 -9.02 -7.80 -17.92
N ARG A 165 -8.20 -8.78 -18.28
CA ARG A 165 -8.57 -9.89 -19.17
C ARG A 165 -9.34 -10.97 -18.43
#